data_AF-A0A917T350-F1
#
_entry.id   AF-A0A917T350-F1
#
_cell.length_a   1.000
_cell.length_b   1.000
_cell.length_c   1.000
_cell.angle_alpha   90.00
_cell.angle_beta   90.00
_cell.angle_gamma   90.00
#
_symmetry.space_group_name_H-M   'P 1'
#
loop_
_entity.id
_entity.type
_entity.pdbx_description
1 polymer ?
#
loop_
_entity_poly.entity_id
_entity_poly.type
_entity_poly.pdbx_seq_one_letter_code
_entity_poly.pdbx_strand_id
1 'polypeptide(L)'
;MRRHISVLLVLLAAAATSATAGCGGSSGTTEATMAAPTRAASPSASASPEAQFLAATAAHLCSVQSRVYTDPAAMASAYAAQPRYQGLSDAQIGEFQQRTISDPAFAERLTRQVQQTCGTPR
;
A
#
# COMPACT_ATOMS: atom_id res chain seq x y z
N MET A 1 37.08 21.49 -6.80
CA MET A 1 37.23 20.58 -7.95
C MET A 1 37.16 19.14 -7.46
N ARG A 2 36.02 18.45 -7.61
CA ARG A 2 35.88 17.01 -7.34
C ARG A 2 34.98 16.40 -8.39
N ARG A 3 35.45 15.27 -8.91
CA ARG A 3 35.24 14.76 -10.28
C ARG A 3 33.83 14.16 -10.46
N HIS A 4 33.25 14.47 -11.61
CA HIS A 4 32.10 13.80 -12.19
C HIS A 4 32.41 12.32 -12.40
N ILE A 5 31.62 11.43 -11.79
CA ILE A 5 31.63 10.01 -12.11
C ILE A 5 30.52 9.80 -13.14
N SER A 6 30.92 9.89 -14.41
CA SER A 6 30.13 9.39 -15.54
C SER A 6 30.16 7.86 -15.50
N VAL A 7 29.01 7.22 -15.33
CA VAL A 7 28.84 5.82 -15.73
C VAL A 7 27.73 5.78 -16.77
N LEU A 8 28.21 5.70 -18.01
CA LEU A 8 27.46 5.38 -19.21
C LEU A 8 27.08 3.89 -19.24
N LEU A 9 25.99 3.59 -19.95
CA LEU A 9 25.64 2.32 -20.62
C LEU A 9 25.24 1.16 -19.67
N VAL A 10 24.17 0.40 -19.92
CA VAL A 10 23.94 -0.41 -21.13
C VAL A 10 22.43 -0.69 -21.32
N LEU A 11 21.94 -0.58 -22.56
CA LEU A 11 20.66 -1.13 -23.03
C LEU A 11 20.73 -2.67 -23.12
N LEU A 12 19.69 -3.38 -22.69
CA LEU A 12 19.33 -4.68 -23.27
C LEU A 12 17.81 -4.86 -23.32
N ALA A 13 17.28 -4.85 -24.54
CA ALA A 13 15.97 -5.37 -24.88
C ALA A 13 16.08 -6.89 -25.09
N ALA A 14 15.10 -7.65 -24.59
CA ALA A 14 14.79 -8.98 -25.10
C ALA A 14 13.31 -9.28 -24.85
N ALA A 15 12.54 -9.25 -25.94
CA ALA A 15 11.19 -9.77 -26.00
C ALA A 15 11.22 -11.29 -25.80
N ALA A 16 10.32 -11.80 -24.95
CA ALA A 16 9.99 -13.21 -24.91
C ALA A 16 8.48 -13.34 -25.01
N THR A 17 7.98 -13.41 -26.24
CA THR A 17 6.65 -13.93 -26.55
C THR A 17 6.65 -15.43 -26.30
N SER A 18 5.91 -15.88 -25.30
CA SER A 18 5.55 -17.29 -25.14
C SER A 18 4.12 -17.47 -25.65
N ALA A 19 4.01 -17.93 -26.89
CA ALA A 19 2.78 -18.51 -27.42
C ALA A 19 2.64 -19.93 -26.85
N THR A 20 1.57 -20.19 -26.10
CA THR A 20 1.11 -21.55 -25.85
C THR A 20 -0.14 -21.79 -26.68
N ALA A 21 0.04 -22.53 -27.77
CA ALA A 21 -1.02 -23.19 -28.49
C ALA A 21 -1.61 -24.31 -27.62
N GLY A 22 -2.92 -24.30 -27.45
CA GLY A 22 -3.68 -25.37 -26.82
C GLY A 22 -5.06 -25.44 -27.47
N CYS A 23 -5.13 -26.12 -28.61
CA CYS A 23 -6.37 -26.43 -29.30
C CYS A 23 -6.97 -27.69 -28.67
N GLY A 24 -8.18 -27.58 -28.15
CA GLY A 24 -8.90 -28.70 -27.53
C GLY A 24 -10.40 -28.42 -27.56
N GLY A 25 -10.99 -28.49 -28.75
CA GLY A 25 -12.43 -28.46 -28.92
C GLY A 25 -13.03 -29.84 -28.62
N SER A 26 -13.96 -29.90 -27.67
CA SER A 26 -14.91 -31.00 -27.56
C SER A 26 -16.28 -30.41 -27.24
N SER A 27 -17.20 -30.56 -28.20
CA SER A 27 -18.60 -30.16 -28.09
C SER A 27 -19.37 -31.23 -27.30
N GLY A 28 -20.06 -30.82 -26.24
CA GLY A 28 -20.92 -31.70 -25.45
C GLY A 28 -21.68 -30.94 -24.39
N THR A 29 -22.87 -30.46 -24.74
CA THR A 29 -23.89 -29.83 -23.91
C THR A 29 -24.33 -30.71 -22.74
N THR A 30 -24.17 -30.28 -21.47
CA THR A 30 -25.21 -30.38 -20.43
C THR A 30 -24.89 -29.47 -19.22
N GLU A 31 -25.91 -28.73 -18.80
CA GLU A 31 -26.13 -28.15 -17.46
C GLU A 31 -25.25 -27.00 -16.95
N ALA A 32 -25.80 -25.79 -17.13
CA ALA A 32 -25.48 -24.62 -16.35
C ALA A 32 -25.84 -24.86 -14.87
N THR A 33 -24.87 -25.23 -14.05
CA THR A 33 -24.87 -24.88 -12.63
C THR A 33 -23.88 -23.73 -12.44
N MET A 34 -24.43 -22.52 -12.35
CA MET A 34 -23.73 -21.35 -11.84
C MET A 34 -23.36 -21.59 -10.37
N ALA A 35 -22.22 -22.20 -10.11
CA ALA A 35 -21.54 -22.03 -8.84
C ALA A 35 -20.73 -20.73 -8.95
N ALA A 36 -21.42 -19.60 -8.75
CA ALA A 36 -20.75 -18.34 -8.47
C ALA A 36 -19.77 -18.56 -7.31
N PRO A 37 -18.54 -18.03 -7.36
CA PRO A 37 -17.66 -18.12 -6.21
C PRO A 37 -18.39 -17.44 -5.06
N THR A 38 -18.81 -18.22 -4.06
CA THR A 38 -19.14 -17.66 -2.75
C THR A 38 -17.85 -17.07 -2.23
N ARG A 39 -17.61 -15.80 -2.57
CA ARG A 39 -16.65 -14.93 -1.90
C ARG A 39 -17.08 -14.99 -0.45
N ALA A 40 -16.39 -15.83 0.33
CA ALA A 40 -16.50 -15.83 1.77
C ALA A 40 -16.40 -14.36 2.17
N ALA A 41 -17.49 -13.82 2.71
CA ALA A 41 -17.50 -12.48 3.25
C ALA A 41 -16.41 -12.49 4.32
N SER A 42 -15.29 -11.83 4.01
CA SER A 42 -14.20 -11.62 4.96
C SER A 42 -14.83 -11.10 6.25
N PRO A 43 -14.52 -11.68 7.42
CA PRO A 43 -15.06 -11.20 8.68
C PRO A 43 -14.67 -9.72 8.83
N SER A 44 -15.65 -8.83 8.67
CA SER A 44 -15.54 -7.47 9.16
C SER A 44 -15.71 -7.47 10.67
N ALA A 45 -15.03 -6.50 11.30
CA ALA A 45 -15.25 -6.03 12.67
C ALA A 45 -14.48 -6.74 13.80
N SER A 46 -13.19 -6.90 13.59
CA SER A 46 -12.22 -6.18 14.42
C SER A 46 -11.12 -5.76 13.46
N ALA A 47 -10.99 -4.46 13.16
CA ALA A 47 -9.87 -4.02 12.34
C ALA A 47 -8.60 -4.55 13.01
N SER A 48 -7.81 -5.36 12.30
CA SER A 48 -6.59 -5.91 12.89
C SER A 48 -5.73 -4.77 13.44
N PRO A 49 -4.92 -4.99 14.48
CA PRO A 49 -4.05 -3.93 15.01
C PRO A 49 -3.22 -3.24 13.93
N GLU A 50 -2.74 -4.01 12.95
CA GLU A 50 -2.06 -3.49 11.76
C GLU A 50 -2.97 -2.58 10.92
N ALA A 51 -4.20 -3.01 10.61
CA ALA A 51 -5.13 -2.18 9.83
C ALA A 51 -5.47 -0.85 10.54
N GLN A 52 -5.61 -0.87 11.86
CA GLN A 52 -5.83 0.35 12.66
C GLN A 52 -4.62 1.29 12.60
N PHE A 53 -3.40 0.75 12.73
CA PHE A 53 -2.17 1.52 12.58
C PHE A 53 -2.07 2.16 11.20
N LEU A 54 -2.28 1.38 10.13
CA LEU A 54 -2.19 1.85 8.75
C LEU A 54 -3.24 2.94 8.47
N ALA A 55 -4.48 2.75 8.90
CA ALA A 55 -5.55 3.72 8.71
C ALA A 55 -5.30 5.04 9.45
N ALA A 56 -4.90 4.98 10.73
CA ALA A 56 -4.63 6.18 11.52
C ALA A 56 -3.41 6.95 10.98
N THR A 57 -2.34 6.24 10.60
CA THR A 57 -1.14 6.84 10.01
C THR A 57 -1.46 7.49 8.67
N ALA A 58 -2.20 6.80 7.79
CA ALA A 58 -2.61 7.36 6.52
C ALA A 58 -3.49 8.61 6.68
N ALA A 59 -4.47 8.57 7.59
CA ALA A 59 -5.33 9.72 7.87
C ALA A 59 -4.54 10.93 8.39
N HIS A 60 -3.56 10.70 9.27
CA HIS A 60 -2.67 11.75 9.76
C HIS A 60 -1.83 12.36 8.63
N LEU A 61 -1.11 11.52 7.87
CA LEU A 61 -0.29 11.99 6.73
C LEU A 61 -1.13 12.75 5.71
N CYS A 62 -2.36 12.32 5.49
CA CYS A 62 -3.26 13.02 4.59
C CYS A 62 -3.68 14.39 5.12
N SER A 63 -4.02 14.46 6.42
CA SER A 63 -4.37 15.73 7.06
C SER A 63 -3.19 16.69 7.12
N VAL A 64 -1.95 16.20 7.20
CA VAL A 64 -0.76 17.05 7.17
C VAL A 64 -0.53 17.57 5.75
N GLN A 65 -0.61 16.71 4.74
CA GLN A 65 -0.38 17.07 3.34
C GLN A 65 -1.46 17.95 2.72
N SER A 66 -2.70 17.89 3.22
CA SER A 66 -3.79 18.76 2.72
C SER A 66 -3.76 20.19 3.26
N ARG A 67 -2.77 20.53 4.09
CA ARG A 67 -2.62 21.86 4.69
C ARG A 67 -1.46 22.62 4.06
N VAL A 68 -1.68 23.91 3.86
CA VAL A 68 -0.61 24.86 3.53
C VAL A 68 -0.04 25.42 4.83
N TYR A 69 1.27 25.29 5.01
CA TYR A 69 1.99 25.84 6.15
C TYR A 69 2.71 27.12 5.74
N THR A 70 2.52 28.18 6.50
CA THR A 70 3.26 29.44 6.34
C THR A 70 4.59 29.43 7.11
N ASP A 71 4.69 28.57 8.13
CA ASP A 71 5.88 28.39 8.96
C ASP A 71 6.46 26.97 8.77
N PRO A 72 7.73 26.84 8.35
CA PRO A 72 8.41 25.55 8.23
C PRO A 72 8.50 24.77 9.55
N ALA A 73 8.60 25.45 10.69
CA ALA A 73 8.66 24.78 11.99
C ALA A 73 7.33 24.12 12.34
N ALA A 74 6.21 24.79 12.05
CA ALA A 74 4.87 24.21 12.17
C ALA A 74 4.68 22.98 11.25
N MET A 75 5.20 23.02 10.01
CA MET A 75 5.16 21.86 9.12
C MET A 75 5.95 20.68 9.69
N ALA A 76 7.19 20.91 10.12
CA ALA A 76 8.02 19.86 10.72
C ALA A 76 7.37 19.26 11.97
N SER A 77 6.80 20.11 12.84
CA SER A 77 6.05 19.66 14.01
C SER A 77 4.83 18.83 13.65
N ALA A 78 4.13 19.17 12.54
CA ALA A 78 2.97 18.42 12.10
C ALA A 78 3.34 17.01 11.62
N TYR A 79 4.46 16.84 10.91
CA TYR A 79 4.97 15.52 10.49
C TYR A 79 5.56 14.70 11.63
N ALA A 80 6.14 15.36 12.65
CA ALA A 80 6.69 14.68 13.82
C ALA A 80 5.60 14.25 14.83
N ALA A 81 4.40 14.83 14.74
CA ALA A 81 3.32 14.52 15.66
C ALA A 81 2.82 13.09 15.47
N GLN A 82 2.71 12.34 16.56
CA GLN A 82 2.23 10.96 16.50
C GLN A 82 0.70 10.93 16.32
N PRO A 83 0.19 10.11 15.38
CA PRO A 83 -1.25 9.87 15.27
C PRO A 83 -1.83 9.28 16.56
N ARG A 84 -3.11 9.52 16.82
CA ARG A 84 -3.82 8.82 17.89
C ARG A 84 -4.22 7.43 17.40
N TYR A 85 -3.57 6.41 17.96
CA TYR A 85 -3.89 5.01 17.70
C TYR A 85 -4.85 4.49 18.79
N GLN A 86 -6.15 4.45 18.50
CA GLN A 86 -7.11 3.89 19.46
C GLN A 86 -6.92 2.38 19.55
N GLY A 87 -6.79 1.84 20.76
CA GLY A 87 -6.73 0.39 20.98
C GLY A 87 -5.38 -0.28 20.66
N LEU A 88 -4.34 0.48 20.34
CA LEU A 88 -2.97 -0.04 20.21
C LEU A 88 -2.12 0.32 21.42
N SER A 89 -1.29 -0.60 21.89
CA SER A 89 -0.28 -0.32 22.89
C SER A 89 0.97 0.32 22.27
N ASP A 90 1.77 1.01 23.08
CA ASP A 90 3.03 1.61 22.61
C ASP A 90 4.00 0.58 22.01
N ALA A 91 4.00 -0.64 22.55
CA ALA A 91 4.82 -1.75 22.02
C ALA A 91 4.39 -2.14 20.60
N GLN A 92 3.07 -2.24 20.35
CA GLN A 92 2.54 -2.53 19.01
C GLN A 92 2.82 -1.39 18.03
N ILE A 93 2.66 -0.15 18.48
CA ILE A 93 2.97 1.03 17.68
C ILE A 93 4.45 1.02 17.28
N GLY A 94 5.36 0.78 18.24
CA GLY A 94 6.79 0.68 17.97
C GLY A 94 7.15 -0.43 17.00
N GLU A 95 6.51 -1.60 17.11
CA GLU A 95 6.70 -2.70 16.16
C GLU A 95 6.26 -2.31 14.75
N PHE A 96 5.07 -1.73 14.59
CA PHE A 96 4.58 -1.30 13.27
C PHE A 96 5.40 -0.15 12.67
N GLN A 97 5.88 0.77 13.50
CA GLN A 97 6.83 1.81 13.08
C GLN A 97 8.13 1.19 12.56
N GLN A 98 8.70 0.22 13.29
CA GLN A 98 9.90 -0.48 12.86
C GLN A 98 9.67 -1.22 11.54
N ARG A 99 8.54 -1.91 11.40
CA ARG A 99 8.15 -2.60 10.16
C ARG A 99 7.97 -1.66 8.97
N THR A 100 7.57 -0.41 9.20
CA THR A 100 7.51 0.60 8.13
C THR A 100 8.89 0.83 7.48
N ILE A 101 9.96 0.63 8.24
CA ILE A 101 11.35 0.81 7.77
C ILE A 101 11.94 -0.52 7.28
N SER A 102 11.68 -1.61 8.01
CA SER A 102 12.37 -2.89 7.79
C SER A 102 11.61 -3.90 6.89
N ASP A 103 10.31 -3.71 6.66
CA ASP A 103 9.45 -4.61 5.88
C ASP A 103 8.88 -3.84 4.66
N PRO A 104 9.46 -4.03 3.46
CA PRO A 104 9.01 -3.35 2.23
C PRO A 104 7.53 -3.60 1.92
N ALA A 105 7.02 -4.82 2.18
CA ALA A 105 5.63 -5.15 1.91
C ALA A 105 4.68 -4.39 2.86
N PHE A 106 5.10 -4.14 4.10
CA PHE A 106 4.36 -3.29 5.03
C PHE A 106 4.34 -1.82 4.57
N ALA A 107 5.49 -1.29 4.14
CA ALA A 107 5.60 0.06 3.59
C ALA A 107 4.72 0.24 2.33
N GLU A 108 4.65 -0.76 1.45
CA GLU A 108 3.74 -0.74 0.31
C GLU A 108 2.26 -0.73 0.72
N ARG A 109 1.87 -1.49 1.74
CA ARG A 109 0.50 -1.46 2.27
C ARG A 109 0.15 -0.09 2.83
N LEU A 110 1.06 0.52 3.60
CA LEU A 110 0.90 1.90 4.08
C LEU A 110 0.75 2.89 2.92
N THR A 111 1.59 2.76 1.89
CA THR A 111 1.54 3.62 0.70
C THR A 111 0.19 3.52 -0.01
N ARG A 112 -0.33 2.30 -0.23
CA ARG A 112 -1.66 2.09 -0.81
C ARG A 112 -2.76 2.68 0.09
N GLN A 113 -2.65 2.53 1.40
CA GLN A 113 -3.61 3.11 2.34
C GLN A 113 -3.61 4.64 2.29
N VAL A 114 -2.44 5.28 2.20
CA VAL A 114 -2.31 6.75 2.02
C VAL A 114 -2.97 7.19 0.72
N GLN A 115 -2.68 6.53 -0.39
CA GLN A 115 -3.26 6.85 -1.70
C GLN A 115 -4.79 6.77 -1.68
N GLN A 116 -5.35 5.71 -1.09
CA GLN A 116 -6.80 5.56 -0.94
C GLN A 116 -7.37 6.66 -0.04
N THR A 117 -6.72 6.95 1.09
CA THR A 117 -7.20 7.93 2.06
C THR A 117 -7.18 9.36 1.52
N CYS A 118 -6.18 9.72 0.71
CA CYS A 118 -6.05 11.06 0.14
C CYS A 118 -6.71 11.26 -1.22
N GLY A 119 -6.89 10.18 -1.99
CA GLY A 119 -7.55 10.22 -3.30
C GLY A 119 -9.07 10.21 -3.23
N THR A 120 -9.66 9.97 -2.05
CA THR A 120 -11.11 10.02 -1.86
C THR A 120 -11.51 11.46 -1.58
N PRO A 121 -12.22 12.17 -2.49
CA PRO A 121 -12.78 13.48 -2.16
C PRO A 121 -13.74 13.30 -0.97
N ARG A 122 -13.52 14.09 0.09
CA ARG A 122 -14.43 14.16 1.24
C ARG A 122 -15.63 15.03 0.93
#